data_AF-Q1Q6V0-F1
#
_entry.id   AF-Q1Q6V0-F1
#
_cell.length_a   1.000
_cell.length_b   1.000
_cell.length_c   1.000
_cell.angle_alpha   90.00
_cell.angle_beta   90.00
_cell.angle_gamma   90.00
#
_symmetry.space_group_name_H-M   'P 1'
#
loop_
_entity.id
_entity.type
_entity.pdbx_description
1 polymer ?
#
loop_
_entity_poly.entity_id
_entity_poly.type
_entity_poly.pdbx_seq_one_letter_code
_entity_poly.pdbx_strand_id
1 'polypeptide(L)'
;MIYIVWNLISKNIQREYMSNSETEQEVLVVISKLKNYIRSTAGMNTAGNVASKLSGIVRNLCDQAIENAKSDGRKTVMEKDFS
;
A
#
# COMPACT_ATOMS: atom_id res chain seq x y z
N MET A 1 38.05 -9.33 -17.51
CA MET A 1 36.88 -8.57 -18.04
C MET A 1 35.54 -9.20 -17.68
N ILE A 2 35.38 -10.52 -17.65
CA ILE A 2 34.09 -11.20 -17.39
C ILE A 2 33.57 -10.97 -15.94
N TYR A 3 34.44 -11.06 -14.93
CA TYR A 3 34.06 -10.86 -13.51
C TYR A 3 33.55 -9.45 -13.19
N ILE A 4 34.10 -8.42 -13.84
CA ILE A 4 33.70 -7.03 -13.61
C ILE A 4 32.30 -6.80 -14.19
N VAL A 5 32.03 -7.33 -15.38
CA VAL A 5 30.72 -7.24 -16.05
C VAL A 5 29.67 -8.00 -15.24
N TRP A 6 29.98 -9.19 -14.73
CA TRP A 6 29.06 -9.95 -13.86
C TRP A 6 28.75 -9.19 -12.56
N ASN A 7 29.76 -8.61 -11.90
CA ASN A 7 29.55 -7.84 -10.66
C ASN A 7 28.71 -6.57 -10.89
N LEU A 8 28.90 -5.90 -12.04
CA LEU A 8 28.15 -4.70 -12.41
C LEU A 8 26.69 -5.02 -12.75
N ILE A 9 26.45 -6.12 -13.47
CA ILE A 9 25.10 -6.62 -13.78
C ILE A 9 24.39 -7.05 -12.49
N SER A 10 25.04 -7.82 -11.62
CA SER A 10 24.44 -8.23 -10.33
C SER A 10 24.08 -7.04 -9.44
N LYS A 11 24.92 -5.99 -9.41
CA LYS A 11 24.64 -4.76 -8.65
C LYS A 11 23.49 -3.94 -9.25
N ASN A 12 23.37 -3.87 -10.58
CA ASN A 12 22.23 -3.19 -11.21
C ASN A 12 20.93 -3.95 -10.98
N ILE A 13 20.96 -5.27 -11.09
CA ILE A 13 19.82 -6.13 -10.77
C ILE A 13 19.41 -5.94 -9.30
N GLN A 14 20.36 -6.01 -8.35
CA GLN A 14 20.06 -5.78 -6.93
C GLN A 14 19.52 -4.37 -6.66
N ARG A 15 20.02 -3.33 -7.34
CA ARG A 15 19.46 -1.97 -7.21
C ARG A 15 18.04 -1.85 -7.75
N GLU A 16 17.72 -2.54 -8.84
CA GLU A 16 16.37 -2.58 -9.42
C GLU A 16 15.39 -3.29 -8.48
N TYR A 17 15.79 -4.41 -7.87
CA TYR A 17 14.98 -5.14 -6.87
C TYR A 17 14.78 -4.36 -5.56
N MET A 18 15.79 -3.62 -5.09
CA MET A 18 15.65 -2.75 -3.91
C MET A 18 14.79 -1.51 -4.20
N SER A 19 14.71 -1.06 -5.45
CA SER A 19 13.86 0.08 -5.86
C SER A 19 12.38 -0.28 -6.04
N ASN A 20 12.07 -1.52 -6.44
CA ASN A 20 10.68 -1.97 -6.59
C ASN A 20 9.97 -2.20 -5.25
N SER A 21 10.71 -2.45 -4.17
CA SER A 21 10.12 -2.65 -2.85
C SER A 21 9.81 -1.35 -2.08
N GLU A 22 10.41 -0.22 -2.46
CA GLU A 22 10.22 1.05 -1.74
C GLU A 22 9.06 1.91 -2.29
N THR A 23 8.48 1.56 -3.44
CA THR A 23 7.44 2.39 -4.09
C THR A 23 6.11 1.69 -4.38
N GLU A 24 6.04 0.36 -4.30
CA GLU A 24 4.77 -0.37 -4.31
C GLU A 24 4.29 -0.65 -2.88
N GLN A 25 3.79 0.39 -2.23
CA GLN A 25 3.08 0.28 -0.95
C GLN A 25 1.98 -0.80 -1.03
N GLU A 26 2.01 -1.76 -0.11
CA GLU A 26 1.12 -2.93 -0.11
C GLU A 26 -0.35 -2.54 -0.22
N VAL A 27 -1.11 -3.22 -1.09
CA VAL A 27 -2.54 -2.97 -1.26
C VAL A 27 -3.31 -3.55 -0.08
N LEU A 28 -3.91 -2.68 0.75
CA LEU A 28 -4.67 -3.07 1.96
C LEU A 28 -6.13 -3.42 1.68
N VAL A 29 -6.59 -3.23 0.44
CA VAL A 29 -7.98 -3.44 0.03
C VAL A 29 -8.12 -4.62 -0.91
N VAL A 30 -9.21 -5.38 -0.78
CA VAL A 30 -9.51 -6.47 -1.71
C VAL A 30 -9.97 -5.89 -3.04
N ILE A 31 -9.09 -5.91 -4.04
CA ILE A 31 -9.28 -5.28 -5.36
C ILE A 31 -10.59 -5.73 -6.02
N SER A 32 -10.93 -7.02 -5.96
CA SER A 32 -12.15 -7.55 -6.57
C SER A 32 -13.40 -6.97 -5.91
N LYS A 33 -13.43 -6.86 -4.58
CA LYS A 33 -14.56 -6.26 -3.85
C LYS A 33 -14.72 -4.78 -4.17
N LEU A 34 -13.61 -4.03 -4.22
CA LEU A 34 -13.59 -2.63 -4.62
C LEU A 34 -14.17 -2.42 -6.02
N LYS A 35 -13.67 -3.17 -7.01
CA LYS A 35 -14.14 -3.09 -8.40
C LYS A 35 -15.61 -3.47 -8.53
N ASN A 36 -16.03 -4.54 -7.85
CA ASN A 36 -17.42 -4.99 -7.85
C ASN A 36 -18.34 -3.93 -7.26
N TYR A 37 -17.96 -3.31 -6.13
CA TYR A 37 -18.74 -2.25 -5.50
C TYR A 37 -18.92 -1.04 -6.42
N ILE A 38 -17.85 -0.55 -7.05
CA ILE A 38 -17.91 0.60 -7.97
C ILE A 38 -18.81 0.27 -9.18
N ARG A 39 -18.66 -0.94 -9.74
CA ARG A 39 -19.46 -1.39 -10.88
C ARG A 39 -20.94 -1.58 -10.53
N SER A 40 -21.26 -2.21 -9.39
CA SER A 40 -22.65 -2.46 -8.99
C SER A 40 -23.37 -1.18 -8.58
N THR A 41 -22.64 -0.21 -8.02
CA THR A 41 -23.23 1.05 -7.51
C THR A 41 -23.45 2.06 -8.64
N ALA A 42 -22.52 2.16 -9.58
CA ALA A 42 -22.51 3.25 -10.57
C ALA A 42 -22.29 2.78 -12.02
N GLY A 43 -22.19 1.47 -12.28
CA GLY A 43 -21.92 0.93 -13.63
C GLY A 43 -20.51 1.23 -14.15
N MET A 44 -19.63 1.77 -13.31
CA MET A 44 -18.32 2.27 -13.73
C MET A 44 -17.24 1.18 -13.77
N ASN A 45 -16.27 1.36 -14.66
CA ASN A 45 -15.00 0.62 -14.63
C ASN A 45 -14.03 1.31 -13.66
N THR A 46 -13.08 0.55 -13.11
CA THR A 46 -12.09 1.05 -12.14
C THR A 46 -10.68 0.91 -12.71
N ALA A 47 -9.91 2.00 -12.73
CA ALA A 47 -8.52 1.97 -13.17
C ALA A 47 -7.63 1.13 -12.23
N GLY A 48 -6.54 0.58 -12.77
CA GLY A 48 -5.68 -0.36 -12.03
C GLY A 48 -5.01 0.23 -10.79
N ASN A 49 -4.66 1.52 -10.83
CA ASN A 49 -3.99 2.24 -9.76
C ASN A 49 -4.91 2.72 -8.63
N VAL A 50 -6.23 2.59 -8.77
CA VAL A 50 -7.20 3.05 -7.75
C VAL A 50 -7.03 2.29 -6.44
N ALA A 51 -6.74 0.99 -6.50
CA ALA A 51 -6.54 0.17 -5.31
C ALA A 51 -5.34 0.64 -4.48
N SER A 52 -4.23 0.98 -5.12
CA SER A 52 -3.03 1.52 -4.46
C SER A 52 -3.32 2.88 -3.83
N LYS A 53 -4.02 3.77 -4.55
CA LYS A 53 -4.40 5.09 -4.02
C LYS A 53 -5.31 4.97 -2.79
N LEU A 54 -6.33 4.11 -2.85
CA LEU A 54 -7.23 3.88 -1.73
C LEU A 54 -6.50 3.25 -0.53
N SER A 55 -5.56 2.34 -0.79
CA SER A 55 -4.74 1.75 0.28
C SER A 55 -3.89 2.80 1.01
N GLY A 56 -3.40 3.82 0.29
CA GLY A 56 -2.75 4.97 0.91
C GLY A 56 -3.67 5.76 1.84
N ILE A 57 -4.93 5.98 1.45
CA ILE A 57 -5.93 6.66 2.29
C ILE A 57 -6.23 5.84 3.54
N VAL A 58 -6.44 4.52 3.39
CA VAL A 58 -6.68 3.60 4.51
C VAL A 58 -5.50 3.62 5.48
N ARG A 59 -4.25 3.63 4.98
CA ARG A 59 -3.05 3.73 5.82
C ARG A 59 -3.07 5.01 6.67
N ASN A 60 -3.28 6.16 6.04
CA ASN A 60 -3.30 7.44 6.76
C ASN A 60 -4.38 7.47 7.86
N LEU A 61 -5.56 6.90 7.60
CA LEU A 61 -6.63 6.80 8.59
C LEU A 61 -6.25 5.86 9.74
N CYS A 62 -5.64 4.72 9.44
CA CYS A 62 -5.14 3.80 10.45
C CYS A 62 -4.03 4.42 11.30
N ASP A 63 -3.11 5.16 10.69
CA ASP A 63 -2.02 5.83 11.41
C ASP A 63 -2.58 6.85 12.41
N GLN A 64 -3.55 7.66 11.98
CA GLN A 64 -4.25 8.59 12.88
C GLN A 64 -4.96 7.86 14.02
N ALA A 65 -5.69 6.78 13.70
CA ALA A 65 -6.42 6.01 14.70
C ALA A 65 -5.46 5.32 15.71
N ILE A 66 -4.29 4.89 15.25
CA ILE A 66 -3.24 4.34 16.12
C ILE A 66 -2.73 5.41 17.09
N GLU A 67 -2.48 6.64 16.63
CA GLU A 67 -2.03 7.73 17.50
C GLU A 67 -3.10 8.14 18.52
N ASN A 68 -4.37 8.15 18.12
CA ASN A 68 -5.50 8.37 19.04
C ASN A 68 -5.57 7.26 20.12
N ALA A 69 -5.44 5.99 19.72
CA ALA A 69 -5.44 4.87 20.66
C ALA A 69 -4.25 4.91 21.63
N LYS A 70 -3.05 5.25 21.13
CA LYS A 70 -1.84 5.41 21.94
C LYS A 70 -1.98 6.57 22.94
N SER A 71 -2.57 7.69 22.53
CA SER A 71 -2.79 8.86 23.38
C SER A 71 -3.72 8.54 24.55
N ASP A 72 -4.67 7.63 24.33
CA ASP A 72 -5.55 7.08 25.37
C ASP A 72 -4.90 5.95 26.20
N GLY A 73 -3.63 5.62 25.97
CA GLY A 73 -2.89 4.56 26.69
C GLY A 73 -3.30 3.13 26.30
N ARG A 74 -4.02 2.95 25.20
CA ARG A 74 -4.53 1.65 24.73
C ARG A 74 -3.58 1.01 23.71
N LYS A 75 -3.65 -0.33 23.61
CA LYS A 75 -2.99 -1.12 22.54
C LYS A 75 -3.97 -1.63 21.48
N THR A 76 -5.24 -1.27 21.61
CA THR A 76 -6.32 -1.69 20.71
C THR A 76 -6.93 -0.45 20.09
N VAL A 77 -6.87 -0.38 18.75
CA VAL A 77 -7.58 0.62 17.96
C VAL A 77 -9.06 0.26 17.97
N MET A 78 -9.90 1.25 18.25
CA MET A 78 -11.35 1.13 18.37
C MET A 78 -12.03 2.03 17.33
N GLU A 79 -13.32 1.80 17.09
CA GLU A 79 -14.11 2.61 16.15
C GLU A 79 -13.99 4.12 16.41
N LYS A 80 -14.04 4.53 17.68
CA LYS A 80 -13.92 5.95 18.09
C LYS A 80 -12.60 6.61 17.67
N ASP A 81 -11.57 5.83 17.37
CA ASP A 81 -10.26 6.36 16.99
C ASP A 81 -10.25 6.86 15.53
N PHE A 82 -11.27 6.53 14.73
CA PHE A 82 -11.46 6.99 13.34
C PHE A 82 -12.35 8.25 13.23
N SER A 83 -12.50 9.02 14.30
CA SER A 83 -13.28 10.26 14.32
C SER A 83 -12.44 11.52 14.13
#